data_AF-A0A9R0QRW2-F1
#
_entry.id   AF-A0A9R0QRW2-F1
#
_cell.length_a   1.000
_cell.length_b   1.000
_cell.length_c   1.000
_cell.angle_alpha   90.00
_cell.angle_beta   90.00
_cell.angle_gamma   90.00
#
_symmetry.space_group_name_H-M   'P 1'
#
loop_
_entity.id
_entity.type
_entity.pdbx_description
1 polymer ?
#
loop_
_entity_poly.entity_id
_entity_poly.type
_entity_poly.pdbx_seq_one_letter_code
_entity_poly.pdbx_strand_id
1 'polypeptide(L)'
;MLKKVSTACFLLGFPVSLCAESVVIMPSFGVQLEIHFWSGRVDRHFVPIGKILKPLLNECVTPVTCYWSLALLLRDEEELKLVFQKFRPPVKMLVPIWRALCAFTDSECRSRHSAVSKPNRSEE
;
A
#
# COMPACT_ATOMS: atom_id res chain seq x y z
N MET A 1 11.86 10.81 -5.17
CA MET A 1 12.60 9.62 -4.68
C MET A 1 11.62 8.48 -4.48
N LEU A 2 11.68 7.42 -5.28
CA LEU A 2 10.95 6.17 -5.05
C LEU A 2 11.61 5.42 -3.89
N LYS A 3 10.82 4.99 -2.89
CA LYS A 3 11.29 4.08 -1.83
C LYS A 3 10.76 2.68 -2.16
N LYS A 4 11.67 1.71 -2.37
CA LYS A 4 11.33 0.30 -2.64
C LYS A 4 11.75 -0.53 -1.42
N VAL A 5 10.81 -1.29 -0.84
CA VAL A 5 11.06 -2.18 0.31
C VAL A 5 10.67 -3.60 -0.09
N SER A 6 11.55 -4.58 0.12
CA SER A 6 11.41 -5.97 -0.35
C SER A 6 11.73 -6.95 0.78
N THR A 7 10.92 -8.01 0.93
CA THR A 7 11.15 -9.11 1.90
C THR A 7 11.22 -10.43 1.13
N ALA A 8 12.22 -11.27 1.39
CA ALA A 8 12.43 -12.57 0.72
C ALA A 8 12.12 -13.74 1.66
N CYS A 9 11.55 -14.84 1.12
CA CYS A 9 11.17 -16.04 1.86
C CYS A 9 11.68 -17.25 1.09
N PHE A 10 12.25 -18.20 1.81
CA PHE A 10 12.83 -19.43 1.28
C PHE A 10 12.06 -20.63 1.85
N LEU A 11 11.71 -21.56 0.95
CA LEU A 11 11.57 -23.02 1.11
C LEU A 11 10.22 -23.68 0.70
N LEU A 12 10.37 -24.59 -0.28
CA LEU A 12 9.70 -25.90 -0.54
C LEU A 12 8.34 -25.98 -1.28
N GLY A 13 8.42 -26.16 -2.62
CA GLY A 13 7.70 -27.19 -3.38
C GLY A 13 6.20 -27.04 -3.72
N PHE A 14 5.84 -26.20 -4.71
CA PHE A 14 4.77 -26.31 -5.75
C PHE A 14 4.57 -24.92 -6.44
N PRO A 15 3.92 -24.82 -7.62
CA PRO A 15 4.46 -24.14 -8.80
C PRO A 15 4.56 -22.62 -8.64
N VAL A 16 5.69 -22.09 -9.13
CA VAL A 16 6.10 -20.68 -9.07
C VAL A 16 6.42 -20.22 -7.63
N SER A 17 7.61 -20.57 -7.17
CA SER A 17 8.16 -20.04 -5.91
C SER A 17 8.07 -18.51 -5.93
N LEU A 18 7.42 -17.95 -4.91
CA LEU A 18 7.37 -16.51 -4.69
C LEU A 18 8.73 -16.07 -4.15
N CYS A 19 9.34 -15.08 -4.79
CA CYS A 19 10.66 -14.59 -4.41
C CYS A 19 10.56 -13.41 -3.45
N ALA A 20 9.73 -12.43 -3.78
CA ALA A 20 9.56 -11.22 -2.98
C ALA A 20 8.23 -10.53 -3.24
N GLU A 21 7.75 -9.80 -2.24
CA GLU A 21 6.72 -8.76 -2.41
C GLU A 21 7.34 -7.40 -2.14
N SER A 22 6.94 -6.40 -2.93
CA SER A 22 7.41 -5.03 -2.75
C SER A 22 6.31 -4.01 -3.01
N VAL A 23 6.47 -2.86 -2.36
CA VAL A 23 5.60 -1.69 -2.53
C VAL A 23 6.42 -0.51 -3.03
N VAL A 24 5.87 0.20 -4.01
CA VAL A 24 6.42 1.43 -4.55
C VAL A 24 5.40 2.54 -4.37
N ILE A 25 5.77 3.55 -3.57
CA ILE A 25 4.97 4.77 -3.41
C ILE A 25 5.40 5.74 -4.51
N MET A 26 4.46 6.11 -5.39
CA MET A 26 4.67 7.06 -6.48
C MET A 26 3.94 8.37 -6.11
N PRO A 27 4.68 9.40 -5.64
CA PRO A 27 4.11 10.69 -5.25
C PRO A 27 3.16 11.24 -6.32
N SER A 28 2.01 11.76 -5.91
CA SER A 28 0.94 12.29 -6.79
C SER A 28 0.25 11.28 -7.72
N PHE A 29 0.73 10.03 -7.85
CA PHE A 29 0.12 9.03 -8.74
C PHE A 29 -0.63 7.95 -7.96
N GLY A 30 0.03 7.29 -7.01
CA GLY A 30 -0.55 6.14 -6.32
C GLY A 30 0.49 5.20 -5.74
N VAL A 31 0.08 3.96 -5.55
CA VAL A 31 0.91 2.89 -5.00
C VAL A 31 0.94 1.73 -5.99
N GLN A 32 2.13 1.20 -6.27
CA GLN A 32 2.31 -0.01 -7.06
C GLN A 32 2.76 -1.16 -6.15
N LEU A 33 1.97 -2.23 -6.14
CA LEU A 33 2.27 -3.49 -5.48
C LEU A 33 2.91 -4.43 -6.50
N GLU A 34 4.05 -5.02 -6.17
CA GLU A 34 4.73 -5.96 -7.05
C GLU A 34 4.95 -7.30 -6.34
N ILE A 35 4.68 -8.38 -7.07
CA ILE A 35 4.94 -9.75 -6.67
C ILE A 35 5.99 -10.30 -7.63
N HIS A 36 7.16 -10.63 -7.10
CA HIS A 36 8.29 -11.14 -7.87
C HIS A 36 8.36 -12.66 -7.72
N PHE A 37 8.31 -13.36 -8.84
CA PHE A 37 8.40 -14.81 -8.90
C PHE A 37 9.81 -15.26 -9.25
N TRP A 38 10.21 -16.43 -8.76
CA TRP A 38 11.50 -17.03 -9.09
C TRP A 38 11.69 -17.29 -10.59
N SER A 39 10.61 -17.37 -11.36
CA SER A 39 10.64 -17.46 -12.82
C SER A 39 11.05 -16.15 -13.51
N GLY A 40 11.28 -15.06 -12.77
CA GLY A 40 11.52 -13.72 -13.32
C GLY A 40 10.24 -12.98 -13.71
N ARG A 41 9.07 -13.64 -13.63
CA ARG A 41 7.78 -12.97 -13.78
C ARG A 41 7.59 -11.96 -12.66
N VAL A 42 7.06 -10.78 -12.99
CA VAL A 42 6.66 -9.77 -12.02
C VAL A 42 5.20 -9.42 -12.26
N ASP A 43 4.35 -9.73 -11.30
CA ASP A 43 2.96 -9.28 -11.31
C ASP A 43 2.87 -7.91 -10.64
N ARG A 44 2.12 -6.99 -11.26
CA ARG A 44 2.05 -5.58 -10.85
C ARG A 44 0.61 -5.16 -10.72
N HIS A 45 0.28 -4.59 -9.58
CA HIS A 45 -1.04 -4.04 -9.33
C HIS A 45 -0.91 -2.59 -8.88
N PHE A 46 -1.42 -1.68 -9.70
CA PHE A 46 -1.39 -0.25 -9.41
C PHE A 46 -2.71 0.20 -8.78
N VAL A 47 -2.60 0.96 -7.69
CA VAL A 47 -3.71 1.57 -6.99
C VAL A 47 -3.57 3.10 -7.10
N PRO A 48 -4.47 3.78 -7.84
CA PRO A 48 -4.45 5.23 -7.96
C PRO A 48 -4.65 5.91 -6.61
N ILE A 49 -3.95 7.02 -6.40
CA ILE A 49 -4.01 7.78 -5.14
C ILE A 49 -5.43 8.20 -4.77
N GLY A 50 -6.24 8.57 -5.77
CA GLY A 50 -7.61 9.01 -5.54
C GLY A 50 -8.57 7.91 -5.06
N LYS A 51 -8.17 6.65 -5.22
CA LYS A 51 -8.90 5.48 -4.70
C LYS A 51 -8.48 5.13 -3.28
N ILE A 52 -7.31 5.56 -2.81
CA ILE A 52 -6.83 5.22 -1.46
C ILE A 52 -7.47 6.17 -0.45
N LEU A 53 -8.29 5.64 0.45
CA LEU A 53 -8.91 6.40 1.53
C LEU A 53 -7.96 6.52 2.72
N LYS A 54 -7.40 5.38 3.17
CA LYS A 54 -6.50 5.35 4.32
C LYS A 54 -5.62 4.10 4.32
N PRO A 55 -4.32 4.23 4.63
CA PRO A 55 -3.49 3.07 4.93
C PRO A 55 -3.70 2.62 6.39
N LEU A 56 -3.82 1.31 6.61
CA LEU A 56 -4.15 0.70 7.90
C LEU A 56 -3.07 -0.31 8.28
N LEU A 57 -2.63 -0.24 9.54
CA LEU A 57 -1.84 -1.29 10.17
C LEU A 57 -2.80 -2.16 11.00
N ASN A 58 -3.08 -3.37 10.53
CA ASN A 58 -4.05 -4.27 11.13
C ASN A 58 -3.37 -5.32 12.00
N GLU A 59 -3.83 -5.45 13.24
CA GLU A 59 -3.41 -6.53 14.14
C GLU A 59 -4.33 -7.73 13.91
N CYS A 60 -3.75 -8.81 13.37
CA CYS A 60 -4.45 -10.05 13.14
C CYS A 60 -4.14 -11.01 14.28
N VAL A 61 -5.14 -11.24 15.14
CA VAL A 61 -5.05 -12.19 16.25
C VAL A 61 -5.69 -13.52 15.82
N THR A 62 -4.95 -14.60 16.00
CA THR A 62 -5.46 -15.97 15.93
C THR A 62 -5.24 -16.63 17.30
N PRO A 63 -5.90 -17.77 17.61
CA PRO A 63 -5.76 -18.42 18.91
C PRO A 63 -4.31 -18.74 19.33
N VAL A 64 -3.40 -18.85 18.36
CA VAL A 64 -2.01 -19.27 18.57
C VAL A 64 -0.98 -18.21 18.16
N THR A 65 -1.37 -17.18 17.40
CA THR A 65 -0.42 -16.17 16.90
C THR A 65 -1.06 -14.79 16.81
N CYS A 66 -0.30 -13.74 17.09
CA CYS A 66 -0.61 -12.39 16.66
C CYS A 66 0.40 -11.97 15.59
N TYR A 67 -0.10 -11.40 14.49
CA TYR A 67 0.75 -10.82 13.46
C TYR A 67 0.16 -9.52 12.94
N TRP A 68 1.00 -8.66 12.37
CA TRP A 68 0.58 -7.40 11.79
C TRP A 68 0.53 -7.50 10.27
N SER A 69 -0.48 -6.89 9.67
CA SER A 69 -0.59 -6.72 8.21
C SER A 69 -0.77 -5.25 7.87
N LEU A 70 -0.22 -4.85 6.72
CA LEU A 70 -0.39 -3.51 6.18
C LEU A 70 -1.40 -3.59 5.03
N ALA A 71 -2.45 -2.78 5.11
CA ALA A 71 -3.53 -2.78 4.13
C ALA A 71 -3.91 -1.36 3.71
N LEU A 72 -4.55 -1.25 2.55
CA LEU A 72 -5.13 -0.02 2.04
C LEU A 72 -6.65 -0.15 2.08
N LEU A 73 -7.30 0.78 2.76
CA LEU A 73 -8.73 1.00 2.60
C LEU A 73 -8.94 1.75 1.29
N LEU A 74 -9.66 1.13 0.36
CA LEU A 74 -9.92 1.66 -0.96
C LEU A 74 -11.36 2.16 -1.05
N ARG A 75 -11.56 3.20 -1.87
CA ARG A 75 -12.89 3.67 -2.23
C ARG A 75 -13.55 2.65 -3.15
N ASP A 76 -14.84 2.41 -2.91
CA ASP A 76 -15.69 1.52 -3.70
C ASP A 76 -15.23 0.05 -3.71
N GLU A 77 -14.48 -0.37 -2.69
CA GLU A 77 -14.08 -1.76 -2.45
C GLU A 77 -14.50 -2.14 -1.02
N GLU A 78 -15.17 -3.28 -0.86
CA GLU A 78 -15.60 -3.75 0.47
C GLU A 78 -14.43 -4.34 1.26
N GLU A 79 -13.48 -4.96 0.57
CA GLU A 79 -12.33 -5.62 1.18
C GLU A 79 -11.10 -4.70 1.26
N LEU A 80 -10.33 -4.87 2.33
CA LEU A 80 -9.04 -4.21 2.48
C LEU A 80 -8.01 -4.80 1.51
N LYS A 81 -7.34 -3.94 0.75
CA LYS A 81 -6.26 -4.38 -0.14
C LYS A 81 -4.96 -4.54 0.65
N LEU A 82 -4.54 -5.78 0.89
CA LEU A 82 -3.23 -6.05 1.52
C LEU A 82 -2.08 -5.56 0.64
N VAL A 83 -1.11 -4.88 1.26
CA VAL A 83 0.13 -4.44 0.62
C VAL A 83 1.09 -5.61 0.42
N PHE A 84 1.10 -6.54 1.37
CA PHE A 84 1.84 -7.81 1.33
C PHE A 84 0.83 -8.94 1.52
N GLN A 85 0.57 -9.74 0.47
CA GLN A 85 -0.47 -10.77 0.51
C GLN A 85 0.06 -12.09 1.07
N LYS A 86 1.29 -12.44 0.72
CA LYS A 86 1.90 -13.73 1.07
C LYS A 86 2.95 -13.58 2.15
N PHE A 87 3.65 -12.44 2.19
CA PHE A 87 4.62 -12.16 3.22
C PHE A 87 3.98 -11.52 4.45
N ARG A 88 4.56 -11.81 5.61
CA ARG A 88 4.22 -11.16 6.89
C ARG A 88 5.46 -10.44 7.43
N PRO A 89 5.84 -9.28 6.85
CA PRO A 89 7.00 -8.56 7.33
C PRO A 89 6.83 -8.17 8.81
N PRO A 90 7.90 -8.17 9.62
CA PRO A 90 7.84 -7.72 10.99
C PRO A 90 7.30 -6.29 11.10
N VAL A 91 6.56 -5.99 12.18
CA VAL A 91 5.93 -4.68 12.39
C VAL A 91 6.91 -3.51 12.30
N LYS A 92 8.17 -3.71 12.73
CA LYS A 92 9.26 -2.72 12.61
C LYS A 92 9.56 -2.29 11.17
N MET A 93 9.29 -3.14 10.18
CA MET A 93 9.37 -2.81 8.76
C MET A 93 8.08 -2.19 8.23
N LEU A 94 6.92 -2.62 8.73
CA LEU A 94 5.62 -2.09 8.29
C LEU A 94 5.38 -0.65 8.75
N VAL A 95 5.76 -0.30 9.98
CA VAL A 95 5.56 1.05 10.55
C VAL A 95 6.13 2.17 9.67
N PRO A 96 7.41 2.15 9.22
CA PRO A 96 7.93 3.22 8.37
C PRO A 96 7.24 3.29 7.00
N ILE A 97 6.82 2.16 6.44
CA ILE A 97 6.06 2.11 5.18
C ILE A 97 4.67 2.75 5.40
N TRP A 98 3.97 2.34 6.45
CA TRP A 98 2.67 2.90 6.84
C TRP A 98 2.73 4.41 7.04
N ARG A 99 3.73 4.91 7.77
CA ARG A 99 3.95 6.36 7.95
C ARG A 99 4.18 7.08 6.63
N ALA A 100 4.94 6.49 5.71
CA ALA A 100 5.15 7.06 4.38
C ALA A 100 3.85 7.11 3.55
N LEU A 101 3.02 6.07 3.65
CA LEU A 101 1.70 6.04 3.02
C LEU A 101 0.76 7.09 3.62
N CYS A 102 0.72 7.25 4.96
CA CYS A 102 -0.08 8.27 5.62
C CYS A 102 0.29 9.68 5.15
N ALA A 103 1.58 10.02 5.19
CA ALA A 103 2.06 11.34 4.77
C ALA A 103 1.68 11.64 3.30
N PHE A 104 1.72 10.62 2.46
CA PHE A 104 1.33 10.70 1.05
C PHE A 104 -0.19 10.88 0.89
N THR A 105 -1.03 10.10 1.58
CA THR A 105 -2.50 10.23 1.46
C THR A 105 -3.01 11.54 2.07
N ASP A 106 -2.40 12.02 3.15
CA ASP A 106 -2.81 13.27 3.83
C ASP A 106 -2.53 14.51 2.97
N SER A 107 -1.49 14.46 2.12
CA SER A 107 -1.18 15.55 1.19
C SER A 107 -2.26 15.77 0.12
N GLU A 108 -2.90 14.69 -0.35
CA GLU A 108 -4.00 14.78 -1.32
C GLU A 108 -5.30 15.30 -0.72
N CYS A 109 -5.63 14.89 0.52
CA CYS A 109 -6.79 15.44 1.20
C CYS A 109 -6.66 16.96 1.35
N ARG A 110 -5.44 17.45 1.62
CA ARG A 110 -5.15 18.88 1.70
C ARG A 110 -5.27 19.58 0.35
N SER A 111 -4.73 19.00 -0.73
CA SER A 111 -4.82 19.59 -2.08
C SER A 111 -6.26 19.71 -2.57
N ARG A 112 -7.11 18.72 -2.29
CA ARG A 112 -8.54 18.74 -2.64
C ARG A 112 -9.33 19.82 -1.90
N HIS A 113 -9.09 20.00 -0.60
CA HIS A 113 -9.75 21.08 0.17
C HIS A 113 -9.33 22.48 -0.30
N SER A 114 -8.08 22.65 -0.75
CA SER A 114 -7.62 23.92 -1.33
C SER A 114 -8.21 24.22 -2.71
N ALA A 115 -8.56 23.21 -3.51
CA ALA A 115 -9.19 23.41 -4.83
C ALA A 115 -10.67 23.83 -4.72
N VAL A 116 -11.37 23.39 -3.67
CA VAL A 116 -12.80 23.68 -3.46
C VAL A 116 -13.05 25.07 -2.83
N SER A 117 -12.02 25.70 -2.25
CA SER A 117 -12.17 26.96 -1.51
C SER A 117 -11.97 28.24 -2.34
N LYS A 118 -11.87 28.17 -3.68
CA LYS A 118 -11.92 29.39 -4.51
C LYS A 118 -13.37 29.91 -4.58
N PRO A 119 -13.70 31.08 -3.98
CA PRO A 119 -15.00 31.67 -4.17
C PRO A 119 -15.08 32.20 -5.61
N ASN A 120 -16.15 31.85 -6.32
CA ASN A 120 -16.50 32.46 -7.60
C ASN A 120 -16.84 33.93 -7.31
N ARG A 121 -15.86 34.83 -7.42
CA ARG A 121 -16.10 36.26 -7.36
C ARG A 121 -16.45 36.73 -8.77
N SER A 122 -17.72 36.61 -9.12
CA SER A 122 -18.33 37.34 -10.21
C SER A 122 -18.88 38.64 -9.61
N GLU A 123 -18.15 39.74 -9.75
CA GLU A 123 -18.70 41.07 -9.57
C GLU A 123 -19.14 41.60 -10.94
N GLU A 124 -20.35 42.18 -10.91
CA GLU A 124 -21.20 42.89 -11.88
C GLU A 124 -20.62 43.32 -13.25
#